data_AF-A0A924WM12-F1
#
_entry.id   AF-A0A924WM12-F1
#
_cell.length_a   1.000
_cell.length_b   1.000
_cell.length_c   1.000
_cell.angle_alpha   90.00
_cell.angle_beta   90.00
_cell.angle_gamma   90.00
#
_symmetry.space_group_name_H-M   'P 1'
#
loop_
_entity.id
_entity.type
_entity.pdbx_description
1 polymer ?
#
loop_
_entity_poly.entity_id
_entity_poly.type
_entity_poly.pdbx_seq_one_letter_code
_entity_poly.pdbx_strand_id
1 'polypeptide(L)'
;MSLPDTAYRPDLTQARRDLTFDVEAIDEQGATATVAIAGEHPLTLYVDRREIVTLMTLGQAPEALALGFLRNQRLLGGIDEVAAVHVDWEVDAVAVTTRGGAADFSARTARRTVTTGCGQGSVFGDLMDEIETIRLAPDARLTQRALYALLDAVRRRETIYKQAGAVHGCALARCGDDGAPDAPGTNAPGANAGADDIP
;
A
#
# COMPACT_ATOMS: atom_id res chain seq x y z
N MET A 1 -16.87 -27.26 -1.40
CA MET A 1 -17.91 -26.22 -1.25
C MET A 1 -17.23 -24.89 -1.50
N SER A 2 -17.32 -24.38 -2.73
CA SER A 2 -16.67 -23.13 -3.14
C SER A 2 -17.32 -21.98 -2.38
N LEU A 3 -16.54 -21.22 -1.61
CA LEU A 3 -17.03 -19.96 -1.04
C LEU A 3 -17.41 -19.04 -2.22
N PRO A 4 -18.57 -18.36 -2.18
CA PRO A 4 -18.91 -17.41 -3.23
C PRO A 4 -17.88 -16.27 -3.24
N ASP A 5 -17.23 -16.08 -4.39
CA ASP A 5 -16.36 -14.94 -4.70
C ASP A 5 -17.24 -13.70 -4.93
N THR A 6 -17.85 -13.21 -3.86
CA THR A 6 -18.67 -12.00 -3.85
C THR A 6 -18.17 -11.03 -2.78
N ALA A 7 -16.86 -10.91 -2.65
CA ALA A 7 -16.29 -9.80 -1.90
C ALA A 7 -16.53 -8.51 -2.71
N TYR A 8 -17.21 -7.54 -2.11
CA TYR A 8 -17.43 -6.24 -2.74
C TYR A 8 -16.09 -5.61 -3.16
N ARG A 9 -16.04 -5.01 -4.36
CA ARG A 9 -14.90 -4.24 -4.85
C ARG A 9 -15.35 -2.84 -5.29
N PRO A 10 -14.69 -1.78 -4.82
CA PRO A 10 -14.94 -0.43 -5.31
C PRO A 10 -14.50 -0.28 -6.75
N ASP A 11 -15.06 0.71 -7.43
CA ASP A 11 -14.59 1.13 -8.74
C ASP A 11 -13.24 1.85 -8.60
N LEU A 12 -12.24 1.46 -9.39
CA LEU A 12 -10.86 1.92 -9.26
C LEU A 12 -10.32 2.32 -10.63
N THR A 13 -9.65 3.48 -10.71
CA THR A 13 -9.02 3.96 -11.94
C THR A 13 -7.87 3.07 -12.43
N GLN A 14 -7.24 2.30 -11.55
CA GLN A 14 -6.01 1.54 -11.83
C GLN A 14 -4.89 2.43 -12.39
N ALA A 15 -4.83 3.69 -11.92
CA ALA A 15 -3.86 4.66 -12.41
C ALA A 15 -2.45 4.30 -11.93
N ARG A 16 -1.46 4.50 -12.79
CA ARG A 16 -0.05 4.24 -12.47
C ARG A 16 0.84 5.31 -13.08
N ARG A 17 2.01 5.54 -12.48
CA ARG A 17 3.09 6.35 -13.04
C ARG A 17 4.34 5.51 -13.25
N ASP A 18 5.24 6.04 -14.09
CA ASP A 18 6.58 5.51 -14.21
C ASP A 18 7.30 5.62 -12.86
N LEU A 19 7.91 4.52 -12.47
CA LEU A 19 8.40 4.30 -11.11
C LEU A 19 9.83 4.80 -10.91
N THR A 20 10.55 4.94 -12.00
CA THR A 20 11.94 5.39 -12.04
C THR A 20 12.13 6.37 -13.17
N PHE A 21 13.07 7.29 -12.98
CA PHE A 21 13.49 8.22 -14.00
C PHE A 21 15.01 8.20 -14.12
N ASP A 22 15.50 8.35 -15.35
CA ASP A 22 16.92 8.33 -15.65
C ASP A 22 17.54 9.69 -15.35
N VAL A 23 18.66 9.68 -14.63
CA VAL A 23 19.47 10.86 -14.36
C VAL A 23 20.93 10.61 -14.73
N GLU A 24 21.62 11.66 -15.16
CA GLU A 24 23.07 11.62 -15.32
C GLU A 24 23.75 11.82 -13.97
N ALA A 25 24.63 10.89 -13.62
CA ALA A 25 25.47 10.92 -12.43
C ALA A 25 26.95 10.84 -12.82
N ILE A 26 27.83 11.23 -11.90
CA ILE A 26 29.28 11.12 -12.05
C ILE A 26 29.80 10.08 -11.05
N ASP A 27 30.55 9.09 -11.53
CA ASP A 27 31.15 8.04 -10.70
C ASP A 27 32.43 8.50 -9.98
N GLU A 28 33.04 7.60 -9.19
CA GLU A 28 34.26 7.91 -8.43
C GLU A 28 35.50 8.15 -9.31
N GLN A 29 35.47 7.73 -10.59
CA GLN A 29 36.52 7.99 -11.57
C GLN A 29 36.28 9.27 -12.36
N GLY A 30 35.15 9.96 -12.14
CA GLY A 30 34.79 11.19 -12.85
C GLY A 30 34.13 10.96 -14.20
N ALA A 31 33.69 9.74 -14.52
CA ALA A 31 32.94 9.44 -15.74
C ALA A 31 31.43 9.64 -15.53
N THR A 32 30.74 10.09 -16.59
CA THR A 32 29.29 10.25 -16.58
C THR A 32 28.61 8.92 -16.87
N ALA A 33 27.62 8.56 -16.05
CA ALA A 33 26.79 7.38 -16.22
C ALA A 33 25.30 7.74 -16.05
N THR A 34 24.43 7.06 -16.79
CA THR A 34 22.98 7.14 -16.60
C THR A 34 22.57 6.16 -15.51
N VAL A 35 21.84 6.65 -14.51
CA VAL A 35 21.35 5.85 -13.38
C VAL A 35 19.85 6.07 -13.23
N ALA A 36 19.10 5.00 -12.99
CA ALA A 36 17.68 5.08 -12.68
C ALA A 36 17.49 5.42 -11.20
N ILE A 37 16.69 6.44 -10.89
CA ILE A 37 16.32 6.80 -9.52
C ILE A 37 14.81 6.79 -9.33
N ALA A 38 14.36 6.56 -8.10
CA ALA A 38 12.94 6.37 -7.79
C ALA A 38 12.13 7.68 -7.87
N GLY A 39 11.01 7.61 -8.59
CA GLY A 39 9.98 8.64 -8.81
C GLY A 39 9.13 8.97 -7.60
N GLU A 40 9.56 9.83 -6.67
CA GLU A 40 8.68 10.24 -5.56
C GLU A 40 7.80 11.45 -5.93
N HIS A 41 6.50 11.30 -5.78
CA HIS A 41 5.49 12.31 -6.13
C HIS A 41 4.51 12.56 -4.98
N PRO A 42 4.04 13.81 -4.80
CA PRO A 42 2.94 14.07 -3.88
C PRO A 42 1.65 13.43 -4.41
N LEU A 43 0.78 13.00 -3.50
CA LEU A 43 -0.57 12.53 -3.79
C LEU A 43 -1.51 13.04 -2.71
N THR A 44 -2.32 14.05 -3.05
CA THR A 44 -3.29 14.64 -2.13
C THR A 44 -4.57 13.81 -2.09
N LEU A 45 -4.89 13.31 -0.90
CA LEU A 45 -6.02 12.43 -0.64
C LEU A 45 -7.25 13.23 -0.23
N TYR A 46 -8.33 13.06 -0.99
CA TYR A 46 -9.65 13.61 -0.72
C TYR A 46 -10.64 12.49 -0.40
N VAL A 47 -11.48 12.69 0.61
CA VAL A 47 -12.65 11.83 0.88
C VAL A 47 -13.91 12.68 0.82
N ASP A 48 -14.85 12.32 -0.06
CA ASP A 48 -16.10 13.06 -0.28
C ASP A 48 -15.90 14.58 -0.41
N ARG A 49 -14.90 14.96 -1.23
CA ARG A 49 -14.50 16.36 -1.53
C ARG A 49 -13.82 17.11 -0.37
N ARG A 50 -13.41 16.41 0.70
CA ARG A 50 -12.63 16.99 1.80
C ARG A 50 -11.19 16.52 1.73
N GLU A 51 -10.26 17.46 1.76
CA GLU A 51 -8.83 17.15 1.83
C GLU A 51 -8.50 16.51 3.18
N ILE A 52 -7.75 15.41 3.16
CA ILE A 52 -7.36 14.68 4.36
C ILE A 52 -5.86 14.86 4.63
N VAL A 53 -5.02 14.56 3.64
CA VAL A 53 -3.56 14.59 3.75
C VAL A 53 -2.93 14.57 2.36
N THR A 54 -1.69 15.05 2.25
CA THR A 54 -0.82 14.77 1.09
C THR A 54 0.23 13.75 1.50
N LEU A 55 0.28 12.62 0.80
CA LEU A 55 1.27 11.57 0.97
C LEU A 55 2.33 11.71 -0.12
N MET A 56 3.53 11.18 0.13
CA MET A 56 4.50 10.95 -0.94
C MET A 56 4.39 9.49 -1.41
N THR A 57 4.53 9.25 -2.71
CA THR A 57 4.35 7.93 -3.32
C THR A 57 5.17 7.75 -4.59
N LEU A 58 5.53 6.50 -4.90
CA LEU A 58 6.07 6.09 -6.19
C LEU A 58 5.01 6.05 -7.31
N GLY A 59 3.72 5.97 -6.95
CA GLY A 59 2.63 5.91 -7.92
C GLY A 59 2.40 4.54 -8.57
N GLN A 60 2.94 3.45 -8.00
CA GLN A 60 2.66 2.09 -8.49
C GLN A 60 1.21 1.66 -8.25
N ALA A 61 0.69 1.89 -7.05
CA ALA A 61 -0.65 1.46 -6.63
C ALA A 61 -1.32 2.56 -5.77
N PRO A 62 -1.56 3.75 -6.34
CA PRO A 62 -2.07 4.92 -5.60
C PRO A 62 -3.44 4.67 -4.95
N GLU A 63 -4.34 3.89 -5.57
CA GLU A 63 -5.64 3.58 -4.96
C GLU A 63 -5.49 2.66 -3.74
N ALA A 64 -4.60 1.65 -3.83
CA ALA A 64 -4.32 0.75 -2.71
C ALA A 64 -3.67 1.50 -1.55
N LEU A 65 -2.75 2.43 -1.85
CA LEU A 65 -2.16 3.34 -0.88
C LEU A 65 -3.24 4.19 -0.19
N ALA A 66 -4.14 4.80 -0.95
CA ALA A 66 -5.21 5.65 -0.41
C ALA A 66 -6.15 4.84 0.52
N LEU A 67 -6.61 3.67 0.07
CA LEU A 67 -7.47 2.79 0.87
C LEU A 67 -6.75 2.28 2.12
N GLY A 68 -5.49 1.84 1.97
CA GLY A 68 -4.65 1.38 3.06
C GLY A 68 -4.42 2.46 4.10
N PHE A 69 -4.13 3.69 3.67
CA PHE A 69 -3.97 4.84 4.55
C PHE A 69 -5.26 5.12 5.33
N LEU A 70 -6.40 5.23 4.64
CA LEU A 70 -7.69 5.50 5.28
C LEU A 70 -8.08 4.40 6.27
N ARG A 71 -7.80 3.13 5.94
CA ARG A 71 -8.04 2.00 6.84
C ARG A 71 -7.09 2.02 8.04
N ASN A 72 -5.80 2.29 7.82
CA ASN A 72 -4.78 2.35 8.87
C ASN A 72 -5.04 3.52 9.85
N GLN A 73 -5.48 4.66 9.33
CA GLN A 73 -5.95 5.80 10.13
C GLN A 73 -7.37 5.61 10.67
N ARG A 74 -7.98 4.44 10.44
CA ARG A 74 -9.32 4.04 10.89
C ARG A 74 -10.43 4.95 10.38
N LEU A 75 -10.17 5.78 9.37
CA LEU A 75 -11.16 6.64 8.74
C LEU A 75 -12.19 5.79 7.97
N LEU A 76 -11.83 4.59 7.51
CA LEU A 76 -12.78 3.63 6.94
C LEU A 76 -12.92 2.37 7.81
N GLY A 77 -14.17 1.98 8.10
CA GLY A 77 -14.53 0.78 8.84
C GLY A 77 -14.52 -0.50 7.98
N GLY A 78 -14.77 -0.38 6.69
CA GLY A 78 -14.74 -1.48 5.72
C GLY A 78 -14.62 -1.01 4.27
N ILE A 79 -14.28 -1.94 3.38
CA ILE A 79 -14.16 -1.68 1.94
C ILE A 79 -15.54 -1.42 1.29
N ASP A 80 -16.59 -1.96 1.89
CA ASP A 80 -17.99 -1.80 1.51
C ASP A 80 -18.52 -0.38 1.71
N GLU A 81 -17.85 0.46 2.49
CA GLU A 81 -18.16 1.89 2.60
C GLU A 81 -17.70 2.69 1.38
N VAL A 82 -16.75 2.17 0.60
CA VAL A 82 -16.17 2.89 -0.54
C VAL A 82 -16.93 2.57 -1.82
N ALA A 83 -17.43 3.60 -2.50
CA ALA A 83 -18.05 3.47 -3.83
C ALA A 83 -16.98 3.41 -4.92
N ALA A 84 -16.06 4.37 -4.92
CA ALA A 84 -15.03 4.51 -5.95
C ALA A 84 -13.76 5.19 -5.42
N VAL A 85 -12.63 4.92 -6.07
CA VAL A 85 -11.36 5.63 -5.89
C VAL A 85 -10.87 6.06 -7.26
N HIS A 86 -10.71 7.37 -7.43
CA HIS A 86 -10.27 7.98 -8.68
C HIS A 86 -8.97 8.71 -8.45
N VAL A 87 -7.94 8.36 -9.23
CA VAL A 87 -6.63 9.01 -9.18
C VAL A 87 -6.47 9.85 -10.44
N ASP A 88 -6.08 11.11 -10.23
CA ASP A 88 -5.78 12.06 -11.29
C ASP A 88 -4.37 12.62 -11.09
N TRP A 89 -3.47 12.23 -11.98
CA TRP A 89 -2.07 12.65 -11.96
C TRP A 89 -1.82 14.03 -12.56
N GLU A 90 -2.79 14.64 -13.25
CA GLU A 90 -2.64 16.04 -13.72
C GLU A 90 -2.68 17.03 -12.56
N VAL A 91 -3.36 16.64 -11.47
CA VAL A 91 -3.50 17.44 -10.24
C VAL A 91 -2.89 16.77 -9.00
N ASP A 92 -2.15 15.67 -9.20
CA ASP A 92 -1.51 14.88 -8.14
C ASP A 92 -2.50 14.53 -6.99
N ALA A 93 -3.70 14.09 -7.32
CA ALA A 93 -4.77 13.85 -6.35
C ALA A 93 -5.42 12.47 -6.45
N VAL A 94 -5.93 11.99 -5.33
CA VAL A 94 -6.79 10.81 -5.24
C VAL A 94 -8.09 11.16 -4.52
N ALA A 95 -9.21 10.91 -5.18
CA ALA A 95 -10.56 11.14 -4.66
C ALA A 95 -11.22 9.81 -4.31
N VAL A 96 -11.52 9.62 -3.02
CA VAL A 96 -12.28 8.50 -2.49
C VAL A 96 -13.73 8.93 -2.28
N THR A 97 -14.66 8.25 -2.95
CA THR A 97 -16.09 8.47 -2.81
C THR A 97 -16.68 7.39 -1.91
N THR A 98 -17.36 7.78 -0.83
CA THR A 98 -18.03 6.84 0.07
C THR A 98 -19.51 6.66 -0.28
N ARG A 99 -20.11 5.55 0.14
CA ARG A 99 -21.56 5.30 -0.01
C ARG A 99 -22.42 5.96 1.05
N GLY A 100 -21.89 6.12 2.27
CA GLY A 100 -22.59 6.72 3.40
C GLY A 100 -22.64 8.25 3.37
N GLY A 101 -21.92 8.87 2.42
CA GLY A 101 -21.70 10.31 2.38
C GLY A 101 -20.62 10.74 3.38
N ALA A 102 -20.35 12.05 3.38
CA ALA A 102 -19.19 12.63 4.03
C ALA A 102 -19.23 12.47 5.56
N ALA A 103 -18.71 11.37 6.08
CA ALA A 103 -18.55 11.16 7.51
C ALA A 103 -17.73 12.31 8.12
N ASP A 104 -17.99 12.62 9.39
CA ASP A 104 -17.29 13.70 10.10
C ASP A 104 -15.88 13.25 10.48
N PHE A 105 -15.01 13.20 9.48
CA PHE A 105 -13.58 12.94 9.64
C PHE A 105 -12.88 14.11 10.34
N SER A 106 -13.50 15.30 10.40
CA SER A 106 -12.87 16.51 10.94
C SER A 106 -12.47 16.33 12.41
N ALA A 107 -13.35 15.75 13.22
CA ALA A 107 -13.06 15.50 14.64
C ALA A 107 -11.89 14.51 14.85
N ARG A 108 -11.69 13.58 13.91
CA ARG A 108 -10.68 12.52 13.98
C ARG A 108 -9.34 12.95 13.40
N THR A 109 -9.37 13.74 12.32
CA THR A 109 -8.18 14.36 11.72
C THR A 109 -7.63 15.49 12.59
N ALA A 110 -8.47 16.16 13.40
CA ALA A 110 -8.03 17.21 14.32
C ALA A 110 -7.11 16.70 15.44
N ARG A 111 -7.23 15.43 15.86
CA ARG A 111 -6.34 14.79 16.84
C ARG A 111 -5.10 14.25 16.12
N ARG A 112 -4.30 15.17 15.58
CA ARG A 112 -3.06 14.89 14.85
C ARG A 112 -1.88 14.81 15.82
N THR A 113 -1.34 13.61 16.01
CA THR A 113 -0.07 13.42 16.73
C THR A 113 1.05 13.38 15.70
N VAL A 114 1.92 14.39 15.70
CA VAL A 114 3.10 14.45 14.83
C VAL A 114 4.27 13.79 15.56
N THR A 115 4.75 12.67 15.03
CA THR A 115 5.92 11.98 15.61
C THR A 115 7.23 12.59 15.09
N THR A 116 8.27 12.62 15.93
CA THR A 116 9.55 13.28 15.63
C THR A 116 10.58 12.38 14.93
N GLY A 117 10.16 11.26 14.33
CA GLY A 117 11.04 10.33 13.61
C GLY A 117 11.37 10.79 12.19
N CYS A 118 12.40 10.18 11.58
CA CYS A 118 12.84 10.47 10.19
C CYS A 118 11.73 10.28 9.14
N GLY A 119 10.72 9.46 9.43
CA GLY A 119 9.44 9.49 8.73
C GLY A 119 8.46 10.33 9.55
N GLN A 120 8.09 11.51 9.05
CA GLN A 120 7.09 12.38 9.66
C GLN A 120 5.68 11.76 9.60
N GLY A 121 5.47 10.65 10.29
CA GLY A 121 4.18 9.99 10.40
C GLY A 121 3.24 10.83 11.26
N SER A 122 2.18 11.33 10.65
CA SER A 122 1.03 11.88 11.39
C SER A 122 0.14 10.71 11.78
N VAL A 123 0.09 10.39 13.08
CA VAL A 123 -0.82 9.38 13.59
C VAL A 123 -2.10 10.09 14.03
N PHE A 124 -3.22 9.69 13.45
CA PHE A 124 -4.56 10.17 13.81
C PHE A 124 -5.22 9.20 14.80
N GLY A 125 -5.73 9.71 15.93
CA GLY A 125 -6.53 8.94 16.92
C GLY A 125 -5.74 8.24 18.06
N ASP A 126 -6.45 7.46 18.87
CA ASP A 126 -5.89 6.64 19.98
C ASP A 126 -5.42 5.28 19.44
N LEU A 127 -4.24 5.26 18.82
CA LEU A 127 -3.64 4.02 18.28
C LEU A 127 -3.45 2.96 19.38
N MET A 128 -3.04 3.40 20.58
CA MET A 128 -2.65 2.54 21.70
C MET A 128 -3.82 1.74 22.28
N ASP A 129 -4.98 2.39 22.50
CA ASP A 129 -6.15 1.77 23.14
C ASP A 129 -6.68 0.57 22.35
N GLU A 130 -6.52 0.58 21.03
CA GLU A 130 -7.03 -0.50 20.17
C GLU A 130 -6.01 -1.62 19.94
N ILE A 131 -4.69 -1.38 20.10
CA ILE A 131 -3.70 -2.48 20.08
C ILE A 131 -4.05 -3.53 21.14
N GLU A 132 -4.61 -3.09 22.28
CA GLU A 132 -5.08 -3.97 23.35
C GLU A 132 -6.26 -4.86 22.94
N THR A 133 -7.03 -4.44 21.92
CA THR A 133 -8.20 -5.16 21.39
C THR A 133 -7.85 -6.18 20.30
N ILE A 134 -6.65 -6.07 19.70
CA ILE A 134 -6.22 -6.99 18.64
C ILE A 134 -6.12 -8.41 19.23
N ARG A 135 -6.75 -9.36 18.56
CA ARG A 135 -6.66 -10.80 18.86
C ARG A 135 -6.17 -11.52 17.62
N LEU A 136 -4.98 -12.09 17.71
CA LEU A 136 -4.47 -12.99 16.68
C LEU A 136 -5.19 -14.34 16.80
N ALA A 137 -5.36 -15.03 15.67
CA ALA A 137 -5.90 -16.37 15.68
C ALA A 137 -4.96 -17.29 16.50
N PRO A 138 -5.45 -17.98 17.55
CA PRO A 138 -4.61 -18.75 18.47
C PRO A 138 -3.87 -19.92 17.79
N ASP A 139 -4.38 -20.35 16.65
CA ASP A 139 -3.89 -21.40 15.78
C ASP A 139 -3.09 -20.87 14.57
N ALA A 140 -2.86 -19.55 14.47
CA ALA A 140 -1.95 -19.02 13.44
C ALA A 140 -0.56 -19.64 13.61
N ARG A 141 -0.09 -20.36 12.60
CA ARG A 141 1.24 -20.98 12.56
C ARG A 141 1.92 -20.63 11.26
N LEU A 142 3.21 -20.32 11.34
CA LEU A 142 4.09 -20.15 10.18
C LEU A 142 5.27 -21.11 10.35
N THR A 143 5.42 -22.06 9.43
CA THR A 143 6.55 -22.98 9.47
C THR A 143 7.81 -22.26 8.97
N GLN A 144 8.98 -22.68 9.46
CA GLN A 144 10.26 -22.13 9.01
C GLN A 144 10.45 -22.34 7.49
N ARG A 145 10.01 -23.49 6.96
CA ARG A 145 10.04 -23.77 5.52
C ARG A 145 9.21 -22.76 4.73
N ALA A 146 7.98 -22.49 5.17
CA ALA A 146 7.11 -21.52 4.53
C ALA A 146 7.70 -20.11 4.57
N LEU A 147 8.30 -19.71 5.70
CA LEU A 147 8.97 -18.42 5.83
C LEU A 147 10.12 -18.28 4.83
N TYR A 148 11.02 -19.26 4.74
CA TYR A 148 12.13 -19.19 3.79
C TYR A 148 11.68 -19.20 2.33
N ALA A 149 10.67 -20.00 2.02
CA ALA A 149 10.10 -20.03 0.68
C ALA A 149 9.42 -18.70 0.32
N LEU A 150 8.73 -18.06 1.27
CA LEU A 150 8.16 -16.72 1.10
C LEU A 150 9.26 -15.67 0.89
N LEU A 151 10.32 -15.68 1.71
CA LEU A 151 11.44 -14.75 1.57
C LEU A 151 12.14 -14.91 0.22
N ASP A 152 12.37 -16.14 -0.24
CA ASP A 152 12.98 -16.38 -1.54
C ASP A 152 12.05 -15.95 -2.70
N ALA A 153 10.73 -16.15 -2.56
CA ALA A 153 9.75 -15.69 -3.52
C ALA A 153 9.72 -14.16 -3.65
N VAL A 154 9.71 -13.43 -2.52
CA VAL A 154 9.78 -11.96 -2.50
C VAL A 154 11.12 -11.50 -3.10
N ARG A 155 12.24 -12.12 -2.70
CA ARG A 155 13.57 -11.76 -3.17
C ARG A 155 13.75 -11.97 -4.68
N ARG A 156 13.13 -13.00 -5.27
CA ARG A 156 13.27 -13.28 -6.72
C ARG A 156 12.45 -12.34 -7.58
N ARG A 157 11.40 -11.73 -7.05
CA ARG A 157 10.57 -10.80 -7.81
C ARG A 157 11.41 -9.60 -8.26
N GLU A 158 11.26 -9.21 -9.51
CA GLU A 158 11.84 -7.96 -9.99
C GLU A 158 11.06 -6.82 -9.34
N THR A 159 11.77 -5.98 -8.58
CA THR A 159 11.21 -4.87 -7.81
C THR A 159 12.01 -3.61 -8.13
N ILE A 160 11.40 -2.45 -7.95
CA ILE A 160 12.07 -1.15 -8.15
C ILE A 160 13.30 -1.06 -7.24
N TYR A 161 13.25 -1.69 -6.07
CA TYR A 161 14.38 -1.81 -5.15
C TYR A 161 15.67 -2.30 -5.83
N LYS A 162 15.58 -3.22 -6.79
CA LYS A 162 16.75 -3.73 -7.51
C LYS A 162 17.26 -2.80 -8.61
N GLN A 163 16.44 -1.86 -9.06
CA GLN A 163 16.75 -0.93 -10.14
C GLN A 163 17.23 0.43 -9.61
N ALA A 164 16.55 0.98 -8.60
CA ALA A 164 16.81 2.33 -8.09
C ALA A 164 17.28 2.38 -6.64
N GLY A 165 17.21 1.27 -5.89
CA GLY A 165 17.42 1.27 -4.44
C GLY A 165 16.37 2.10 -3.68
N ALA A 166 16.50 2.19 -2.35
CA ALA A 166 15.75 3.13 -1.50
C ALA A 166 14.20 3.04 -1.50
N VAL A 167 13.62 1.85 -1.70
CA VAL A 167 12.17 1.62 -1.57
C VAL A 167 11.87 0.47 -0.61
N HIS A 168 10.73 0.50 0.08
CA HIS A 168 10.25 -0.63 0.87
C HIS A 168 9.23 -1.46 0.06
N GLY A 169 9.13 -2.74 0.35
CA GLY A 169 8.18 -3.64 -0.31
C GLY A 169 7.26 -4.29 0.72
N CYS A 170 5.98 -4.40 0.40
CA CYS A 170 5.01 -5.16 1.19
C CYS A 170 4.41 -6.29 0.34
N ALA A 171 4.21 -7.46 0.94
CA ALA A 171 3.60 -8.61 0.27
C ALA A 171 2.64 -9.35 1.21
N LEU A 172 1.50 -9.77 0.66
CA LEU A 172 0.57 -10.67 1.33
C LEU A 172 0.70 -12.07 0.74
N ALA A 173 0.82 -13.08 1.61
CA ALA A 173 0.94 -14.47 1.21
C ALA A 173 0.02 -15.38 2.02
N ARG A 174 -0.47 -16.43 1.36
CA ARG A 174 -1.16 -17.54 2.00
C ARG A 174 -0.22 -18.73 2.05
N CYS A 175 -0.08 -19.33 3.22
CA CYS A 175 0.66 -20.58 3.40
C CYS A 175 -0.36 -21.68 3.66
N GLY A 176 -0.37 -22.73 2.83
CA GLY A 176 -1.11 -23.96 3.13
C GLY A 176 -0.44 -24.75 4.25
N ASP A 177 -1.16 -25.73 4.80
CA ASP A 177 -0.70 -26.58 5.92
C ASP A 177 0.64 -27.31 5.63
N ASP A 178 0.96 -27.51 4.34
CA ASP A 178 2.19 -28.17 3.87
C ASP A 178 3.42 -27.24 3.79
N GLY A 179 3.26 -25.99 4.21
CA GLY A 179 4.34 -24.99 4.28
C GLY A 179 5.00 -24.66 2.94
N ALA A 180 4.30 -24.89 1.82
CA ALA A 180 4.66 -24.36 0.52
C ALA A 180 3.84 -23.07 0.27
N PRO A 181 4.47 -21.95 -0.14
CA PRO A 181 3.72 -20.81 -0.65
C PRO A 181 2.98 -21.26 -1.92
N ASP A 182 1.76 -20.75 -2.12
CA ASP A 182 1.02 -20.99 -3.36
C ASP A 182 1.92 -20.67 -4.57
N ALA A 183 2.05 -21.63 -5.49
CA ALA A 183 2.99 -21.54 -6.60
C ALA A 183 2.69 -20.32 -7.48
N PRO A 184 3.72 -19.60 -7.97
CA PRO A 184 3.51 -18.55 -8.95
C PRO A 184 3.04 -19.19 -10.26
N GLY A 185 1.76 -18.99 -10.61
CA GLY A 185 1.24 -19.34 -11.93
C GLY A 185 0.06 -20.30 -12.01
N THR A 186 -0.63 -20.66 -10.92
CA THR A 186 -1.97 -21.22 -11.10
C THR A 186 -2.98 -20.10 -11.23
N ASN A 187 -3.46 -19.89 -12.46
CA ASN A 187 -4.64 -19.09 -12.77
C ASN A 187 -5.86 -19.69 -12.03
N ALA A 188 -5.99 -19.37 -10.75
CA ALA A 188 -7.24 -19.42 -10.01
C ALA A 188 -7.75 -17.97 -9.90
N PRO A 189 -9.02 -17.69 -10.19
CA PRO A 189 -9.54 -16.33 -10.14
C PRO A 189 -9.46 -15.85 -8.69
N GLY A 190 -8.56 -14.91 -8.40
CA GLY A 190 -8.49 -14.24 -7.10
C GLY A 190 -7.13 -14.21 -6.37
N ALA A 191 -6.10 -14.94 -6.81
CA ALA A 191 -4.79 -14.95 -6.15
C ALA A 191 -3.79 -13.97 -6.78
N ASN A 192 -4.02 -12.66 -6.63
CA ASN A 192 -2.98 -11.67 -6.89
C ASN A 192 -2.08 -11.55 -5.66
N ALA A 193 -0.89 -12.13 -5.72
CA ALA A 193 0.21 -11.68 -4.87
C ALA A 193 0.58 -10.26 -5.34
N GLY A 194 -0.08 -9.24 -4.80
CA GLY A 194 0.39 -7.85 -4.92
C GLY A 194 1.64 -7.71 -4.07
N ALA A 195 2.80 -7.59 -4.71
CA ALA A 195 3.95 -6.96 -4.07
C ALA A 195 3.88 -5.51 -4.51
N ASP A 196 3.46 -4.64 -3.60
CA ASP A 196 3.46 -3.21 -3.84
C ASP A 196 4.72 -2.65 -3.18
N ASP A 197 5.54 -1.98 -3.99
CA ASP A 197 6.65 -1.17 -3.51
C ASP A 197 6.03 0.11 -2.91
N ILE A 198 6.10 0.25 -1.60
CA ILE A 198 5.60 1.38 -0.81
C ILE A 198 6.83 2.17 -0.34
N PRO A 199 6.86 3.51 -0.41
CA PRO A 199 7.97 4.28 0.17
C PRO A 199 8.19 3.96 1.66
#